data_AF-G0A5X1-F1
#
_entry.id   AF-G0A5X1-F1
#
_cell.length_a   1.000
_cell.length_b   1.000
_cell.length_c   1.000
_cell.angle_alpha   90.00
_cell.angle_beta   90.00
_cell.angle_gamma   90.00
#
_symmetry.space_group_name_H-M   'P 1'
#
loop_
_entity.id
_entity.type
_entity.pdbx_description
1 polymer ?
#
loop_
_entity_poly.entity_id
_entity_poly.type
_entity_poly.pdbx_seq_one_letter_code
_entity_poly.pdbx_strand_id
1 'polypeptide(L)'
;MANRIPGIFLAASLGAVLTPTQAVTLSGQVDADGQPLAQVVITAEPKGSNSAAKPKTKPKPLALDQKGREFLPHVLAVQTGTPVFFPNSDDIKHHVYSFSPAKRFEIKLYSGTPAKPILFDRPGVVVLGCNIHDWMLGFVFVTDSEYVTQTDSEGHWTLDLPPGDYRLSLWHPDAVDGAVGMANLPVPATSPLHYTLTLKTHRPSGKPPYSLQMQEYDGF
;
A
#
# COMPACT_ATOMS: atom_id res chain seq x y z
N MET A 1 19.07 -56.07 -55.70
CA MET A 1 19.35 -54.62 -55.80
C MET A 1 18.29 -53.89 -55.00
N ALA A 2 18.77 -53.14 -53.99
CA ALA A 2 18.14 -52.23 -53.01
C ALA A 2 16.60 -52.12 -52.87
N ASN A 3 16.11 -52.56 -51.70
CA ASN A 3 14.86 -52.09 -51.07
C ASN A 3 15.13 -50.73 -50.40
N ARG A 4 14.33 -49.68 -50.68
CA ARG A 4 14.38 -48.39 -49.96
C ARG A 4 13.15 -48.22 -49.09
N ILE A 5 13.36 -48.17 -47.77
CA ILE A 5 12.37 -47.92 -46.72
C ILE A 5 12.09 -46.39 -46.67
N PRO A 6 10.83 -45.95 -46.52
CA PRO A 6 10.48 -44.53 -46.47
C PRO A 6 10.93 -43.89 -45.14
N GLY A 7 11.51 -42.69 -45.22
CA GLY A 7 11.94 -41.91 -44.06
C GLY A 7 10.76 -41.27 -43.35
N ILE A 8 10.59 -41.62 -42.06
CA ILE A 8 9.68 -40.94 -41.13
C ILE A 8 10.38 -39.66 -40.65
N PHE A 9 9.83 -38.50 -40.98
CA PHE A 9 10.25 -37.23 -40.39
C PHE A 9 9.59 -37.04 -39.03
N LEU A 10 10.36 -37.17 -37.95
CA LEU A 10 9.93 -36.84 -36.59
C LEU A 10 10.05 -35.32 -36.42
N ALA A 11 8.94 -34.60 -36.52
CA ALA A 11 8.87 -33.19 -36.16
C ALA A 11 8.98 -33.06 -34.64
N ALA A 12 10.16 -32.73 -34.13
CA ALA A 12 10.36 -32.37 -32.74
C ALA A 12 9.78 -30.97 -32.49
N SER A 13 8.58 -30.92 -31.91
CA SER A 13 8.01 -29.68 -31.39
C SER A 13 8.83 -29.24 -30.17
N LEU A 14 9.64 -28.19 -30.34
CA LEU A 14 10.36 -27.53 -29.26
C LEU A 14 9.32 -26.79 -28.39
N GLY A 15 8.78 -27.48 -27.38
CA GLY A 15 7.95 -26.85 -26.36
C GLY A 15 8.83 -25.93 -25.51
N ALA A 16 8.63 -24.62 -25.61
CA ALA A 16 9.29 -23.67 -24.70
C ALA A 16 8.80 -23.95 -23.28
N VAL A 17 9.65 -24.58 -22.46
CA VAL A 17 9.42 -24.71 -21.02
C VAL A 17 9.63 -23.34 -20.41
N LEU A 18 8.53 -22.61 -20.18
CA LEU A 18 8.54 -21.41 -19.36
C LEU A 18 8.84 -21.84 -17.93
N THR A 19 10.08 -21.68 -17.48
CA THR A 19 10.41 -21.81 -16.07
C THR A 19 9.70 -20.67 -15.32
N PRO A 20 8.89 -20.96 -14.28
CA PRO A 20 8.30 -19.90 -13.48
C PRO A 20 9.43 -19.11 -12.84
N THR A 21 9.48 -17.80 -13.11
CA THR A 21 10.45 -16.91 -12.46
C THR A 21 10.12 -16.87 -10.97
N GLN A 22 11.00 -17.41 -10.13
CA GLN A 22 10.78 -17.42 -8.70
C GLN A 22 10.81 -15.97 -8.18
N ALA A 23 9.84 -15.59 -7.36
CA ALA A 23 9.85 -14.27 -6.72
C ALA A 23 11.04 -14.16 -5.75
N VAL A 24 11.61 -12.96 -5.68
CA VAL A 24 12.71 -12.59 -4.80
C VAL A 24 12.14 -11.66 -3.73
N THR A 25 12.43 -11.97 -2.46
CA THR A 25 12.03 -11.14 -1.33
C THR A 25 13.00 -9.97 -1.18
N LEU A 26 12.51 -8.76 -1.37
CA LEU A 26 13.19 -7.55 -0.92
C LEU A 26 12.78 -7.25 0.53
N SER A 27 13.72 -6.72 1.31
CA SER A 27 13.44 -6.22 2.65
C SER A 27 14.18 -4.94 2.93
N GLY A 28 13.82 -4.26 4.01
CA GLY A 28 14.52 -3.04 4.39
C GLY A 28 13.92 -2.38 5.61
N GLN A 29 14.45 -1.19 5.91
CA GLN A 29 13.97 -0.32 6.96
C GLN A 29 13.76 1.10 6.43
N VAL A 30 12.76 1.81 6.94
CA VAL A 30 12.56 3.23 6.67
C VAL A 30 12.67 4.02 7.98
N ASP A 31 13.43 5.10 7.94
CA ASP A 31 13.57 6.04 9.05
C ASP A 31 13.19 7.47 8.64
N ALA A 32 12.86 8.28 9.64
CA ALA A 32 12.78 9.74 9.56
C ALA A 32 13.61 10.33 10.69
N ASP A 33 14.59 11.16 10.34
CA ASP A 33 15.54 11.76 11.29
C ASP A 33 16.20 10.73 12.23
N GLY A 34 16.50 9.54 11.69
CA GLY A 34 17.14 8.43 12.42
C GLY A 34 16.21 7.66 13.37
N GLN A 35 14.90 7.93 13.35
CA GLN A 35 13.89 7.15 14.07
C GLN A 35 13.11 6.26 13.10
N PRO A 36 12.78 5.01 13.47
CA PRO A 36 11.94 4.16 12.65
C PRO A 36 10.61 4.82 12.27
N LEU A 37 10.23 4.74 11.00
CA LEU A 37 8.98 5.31 10.50
C LEU A 37 8.00 4.19 10.09
N ALA A 38 6.92 4.07 10.86
CA ALA A 38 5.87 3.10 10.62
C ALA A 38 4.90 3.51 9.52
N GLN A 39 4.20 2.53 8.95
CA GLN A 39 3.09 2.73 8.00
C GLN A 39 3.46 3.50 6.72
N VAL A 40 4.74 3.54 6.35
CA VAL A 40 5.21 4.03 5.05
C VAL A 40 4.75 3.07 3.98
N VAL A 41 3.99 3.58 3.00
CA VAL A 41 3.53 2.77 1.87
C VAL A 41 4.63 2.68 0.84
N ILE A 42 5.03 1.46 0.47
CA ILE A 42 6.04 1.19 -0.53
C ILE A 42 5.37 0.46 -1.69
N THR A 43 5.42 1.05 -2.88
CA THR A 43 4.97 0.40 -4.12
C THR A 43 6.14 0.16 -5.06
N ALA A 44 6.11 -0.96 -5.79
CA ALA A 44 7.10 -1.27 -6.82
C ALA A 44 6.45 -1.35 -8.21
N GLU A 45 6.93 -0.54 -9.14
CA GLU A 45 6.48 -0.55 -10.53
C GLU A 45 7.58 -1.08 -11.45
N PRO A 46 7.33 -2.12 -12.26
CA PRO A 46 8.34 -2.64 -13.17
C PRO A 46 8.70 -1.62 -14.26
N LYS A 47 9.98 -1.56 -14.62
CA LYS A 47 10.50 -0.73 -15.70
C LYS A 47 10.53 -1.53 -16.99
N GLY A 48 9.51 -1.34 -17.83
CA GLY A 48 9.42 -1.92 -19.18
C GLY A 48 8.22 -2.84 -19.38
N SER A 49 7.96 -3.22 -20.64
CA SER A 49 6.77 -3.97 -21.05
C SER A 49 6.83 -5.48 -20.78
N ASN A 50 7.98 -6.00 -20.32
CA ASN A 50 8.23 -7.44 -20.23
C ASN A 50 8.09 -8.03 -18.81
N SER A 51 7.62 -7.25 -17.84
CA SER A 51 7.29 -7.82 -16.53
C SER A 51 5.98 -8.59 -16.64
N ALA A 52 6.03 -9.89 -16.35
CA ALA A 52 4.85 -10.72 -16.24
C ALA A 52 3.93 -10.12 -15.19
N ALA A 53 2.84 -9.47 -15.63
CA ALA A 53 1.82 -8.95 -14.74
C ALA A 53 1.28 -10.11 -13.88
N LYS A 54 1.15 -9.87 -12.58
CA LYS A 54 0.52 -10.82 -11.68
C LYS A 54 -0.94 -10.99 -12.14
N PRO A 55 -1.53 -12.19 -12.06
CA PRO A 55 -2.95 -12.34 -12.34
C PRO A 55 -3.76 -11.42 -11.42
N LYS A 56 -4.57 -10.51 -11.99
CA LYS A 56 -5.42 -9.60 -11.23
C LYS A 56 -6.46 -10.39 -10.44
N THR A 57 -6.18 -10.63 -9.16
CA THR A 57 -7.17 -11.17 -8.22
C THR A 57 -8.05 -10.04 -7.70
N LYS A 58 -9.34 -10.31 -7.49
CA LYS A 58 -10.22 -9.35 -6.80
C LYS A 58 -9.65 -9.08 -5.40
N PRO A 59 -9.39 -7.82 -5.03
CA PRO A 59 -8.89 -7.51 -3.69
C PRO A 59 -9.89 -7.96 -2.61
N LYS A 60 -9.35 -8.45 -1.50
CA LYS A 60 -10.16 -8.81 -0.33
C LYS A 60 -10.63 -7.54 0.39
N PRO A 61 -11.80 -7.55 1.05
CA PRO A 61 -12.19 -6.45 1.90
C PRO A 61 -11.19 -6.21 3.04
N LEU A 62 -10.96 -4.94 3.37
CA LEU A 62 -10.13 -4.50 4.49
C LEU A 62 -10.96 -3.62 5.45
N ALA A 63 -10.38 -3.25 6.59
CA ALA A 63 -11.04 -2.40 7.58
C ALA A 63 -10.12 -1.28 8.07
N LEU A 64 -10.72 -0.13 8.37
CA LEU A 64 -10.09 1.01 9.05
C LEU A 64 -10.97 1.39 10.24
N ASP A 65 -10.57 0.97 11.44
CA ASP A 65 -11.37 1.13 12.65
C ASP A 65 -11.26 2.54 13.22
N GLN A 66 -12.30 2.99 13.92
CA GLN A 66 -12.25 4.17 14.77
C GLN A 66 -12.18 3.70 16.21
N LYS A 67 -11.03 3.92 16.84
CA LYS A 67 -10.76 3.47 18.20
C LYS A 67 -9.80 4.42 18.89
N GLY A 68 -10.10 4.77 20.13
CA GLY A 68 -9.33 5.74 20.88
C GLY A 68 -9.38 7.15 20.29
N ARG A 69 -10.45 7.51 19.55
CA ARG A 69 -10.56 8.77 18.79
C ARG A 69 -9.47 8.92 17.72
N GLU A 70 -9.13 7.82 17.07
CA GLU A 70 -8.15 7.69 15.99
C GLU A 70 -8.66 6.73 14.92
N PHE A 71 -8.14 6.85 13.70
CA PHE A 71 -8.28 5.81 12.69
C PHE A 71 -7.13 4.79 12.83
N LEU A 72 -7.47 3.49 12.88
CA LEU A 72 -6.51 2.40 13.03
C LEU A 72 -6.66 1.37 11.90
N PRO A 73 -5.60 1.11 11.11
CA PRO A 73 -4.33 1.84 11.08
C PRO A 73 -4.49 3.33 10.72
N HIS A 74 -3.49 4.15 11.00
CA HIS A 74 -3.49 5.57 10.59
C HIS A 74 -3.40 5.69 9.06
N VAL A 75 -2.64 4.79 8.44
CA VAL A 75 -2.52 4.66 6.99
C VAL A 75 -2.88 3.24 6.56
N LEU A 76 -3.83 3.12 5.63
CA LEU A 76 -4.21 1.87 4.99
C LEU A 76 -3.86 1.90 3.50
N ALA A 77 -2.91 1.07 3.08
CA ALA A 77 -2.65 0.85 1.65
C ALA A 77 -3.65 -0.14 1.07
N VAL A 78 -4.28 0.21 -0.05
CA VAL A 78 -5.25 -0.64 -0.75
C VAL A 78 -5.00 -0.64 -2.25
N GLN A 79 -5.33 -1.75 -2.89
CA GLN A 79 -5.37 -1.81 -4.35
C GLN A 79 -6.69 -1.25 -4.86
N THR A 80 -6.69 -0.67 -6.06
CA THR A 80 -7.92 -0.28 -6.77
C THR A 80 -8.91 -1.44 -6.84
N GLY A 81 -10.17 -1.16 -6.49
CA GLY A 81 -11.25 -2.13 -6.37
C GLY A 81 -11.41 -2.73 -4.97
N THR A 82 -10.63 -2.31 -3.97
CA THR A 82 -10.75 -2.81 -2.59
C THR A 82 -11.98 -2.20 -1.88
N PRO A 83 -12.89 -3.02 -1.35
CA PRO A 83 -13.92 -2.56 -0.42
C PRO A 83 -13.34 -2.41 0.99
N VAL A 84 -13.55 -1.26 1.63
CA VAL A 84 -13.09 -0.97 2.99
C VAL A 84 -14.26 -0.75 3.93
N PHE A 85 -14.27 -1.44 5.05
CA PHE A 85 -15.19 -1.21 6.17
C PHE A 85 -14.62 -0.19 7.14
N PHE A 86 -15.49 0.61 7.75
CA PHE A 86 -15.12 1.57 8.78
C PHE A 86 -15.82 1.22 10.09
N PRO A 87 -15.36 0.22 10.85
CA PRO A 87 -15.91 -0.02 12.17
C PRO A 87 -15.71 1.19 13.09
N ASN A 88 -16.53 1.25 14.13
CA ASN A 88 -16.36 2.16 15.24
C ASN A 88 -16.40 1.33 16.53
N SER A 89 -15.21 1.16 17.12
CA SER A 89 -14.98 0.46 18.37
C SER A 89 -14.94 1.38 19.61
N ASP A 90 -15.15 2.68 19.43
CA ASP A 90 -15.36 3.60 20.55
C ASP A 90 -16.80 3.53 21.09
N ASP A 91 -16.98 3.98 22.33
CA ASP A 91 -18.27 4.11 23.01
C ASP A 91 -19.06 5.35 22.57
N ILE A 92 -18.45 6.21 21.77
CA ILE A 92 -19.05 7.40 21.18
C ILE A 92 -19.29 7.22 19.68
N LYS A 93 -20.25 7.99 19.14
CA LYS A 93 -20.48 8.04 17.70
C LYS A 93 -19.40 8.87 17.02
N HIS A 94 -18.94 8.39 15.86
CA HIS A 94 -18.01 9.13 15.02
C HIS A 94 -18.57 9.34 13.62
N HIS A 95 -17.93 10.26 12.90
CA HIS A 95 -18.17 10.56 11.50
C HIS A 95 -16.90 10.17 10.72
N VAL A 96 -17.06 9.54 9.56
CA VAL A 96 -15.98 9.40 8.57
C VAL A 96 -16.36 10.17 7.33
N TYR A 97 -15.53 11.12 6.90
CA TYR A 97 -15.72 11.82 5.64
C TYR A 97 -14.42 11.95 4.85
N SER A 98 -14.56 12.14 3.54
CA SER A 98 -13.46 12.57 2.68
C SER A 98 -13.95 13.53 1.59
N PHE A 99 -13.12 14.53 1.30
CA PHE A 99 -13.27 15.41 0.14
C PHE A 99 -12.24 15.13 -0.97
N SER A 100 -11.40 14.11 -0.79
CA SER A 100 -10.32 13.82 -1.72
C SER A 100 -10.85 13.47 -3.11
N PRO A 101 -10.22 13.95 -4.20
CA PRO A 101 -10.67 13.65 -5.55
C PRO A 101 -10.81 12.15 -5.83
N ALA A 102 -9.89 11.32 -5.32
CA ALA A 102 -9.90 9.86 -5.51
C ALA A 102 -11.17 9.20 -4.92
N LYS A 103 -11.72 9.70 -3.80
CA LYS A 103 -12.96 9.19 -3.21
C LYS A 103 -13.60 10.23 -2.28
N ARG A 104 -14.71 10.83 -2.73
CA ARG A 104 -15.57 11.68 -1.88
C ARG A 104 -16.69 10.84 -1.30
N PHE A 105 -16.85 10.87 0.02
CA PHE A 105 -17.92 10.16 0.73
C PHE A 105 -18.10 10.68 2.16
N GLU A 106 -19.19 10.31 2.79
CA GLU A 106 -19.43 10.51 4.22
C GLU A 106 -20.24 9.36 4.82
N ILE A 107 -19.96 9.02 6.08
CA ILE A 107 -20.74 8.10 6.91
C ILE A 107 -21.08 8.83 8.22
N LYS A 108 -22.29 9.35 8.31
CA LYS A 108 -22.69 10.25 9.41
C LYS A 108 -22.89 9.50 10.73
N LEU A 109 -22.23 9.97 11.79
CA LEU A 109 -22.54 9.74 13.20
C LEU A 109 -23.09 8.35 13.54
N TYR A 110 -22.20 7.36 13.57
CA TYR A 110 -22.57 5.96 13.80
C TYR A 110 -21.71 5.31 14.90
N SER A 111 -22.21 4.18 15.41
CA SER A 111 -21.53 3.25 16.33
C SER A 111 -21.50 1.86 15.71
N GLY A 112 -20.52 1.03 16.09
CA GLY A 112 -20.35 -0.30 15.51
C GLY A 112 -19.93 -0.23 14.03
N THR A 113 -20.29 -1.24 13.24
CA THR A 113 -19.85 -1.36 11.85
C THR A 113 -20.98 -1.05 10.86
N PRO A 114 -20.82 -0.07 9.96
CA PRO A 114 -21.75 0.16 8.86
C PRO A 114 -21.88 -1.10 7.99
N ALA A 115 -23.10 -1.42 7.56
CA ALA A 115 -23.36 -2.66 6.84
C ALA A 115 -22.70 -2.74 5.45
N LYS A 116 -22.44 -1.59 4.81
CA LYS A 116 -21.86 -1.54 3.46
C LYS A 116 -20.44 -0.97 3.51
N PRO A 117 -19.45 -1.63 2.88
CA PRO A 117 -18.12 -1.05 2.73
C PRO A 117 -18.13 0.07 1.69
N ILE A 118 -17.11 0.92 1.73
CA ILE A 118 -16.82 1.90 0.69
C ILE A 118 -15.84 1.28 -0.31
N LEU A 119 -16.18 1.32 -1.60
CA LEU A 119 -15.30 0.83 -2.66
C LEU A 119 -14.30 1.91 -3.08
N PHE A 120 -13.01 1.59 -3.05
CA PHE A 120 -11.92 2.46 -3.50
C PHE A 120 -11.47 2.06 -4.89
N ASP A 121 -11.95 2.75 -5.93
CA ASP A 121 -11.87 2.38 -7.34
C ASP A 121 -11.01 3.33 -8.20
N ARG A 122 -10.39 4.33 -7.59
CA ARG A 122 -9.51 5.29 -8.27
C ARG A 122 -8.22 5.48 -7.46
N PRO A 123 -7.05 5.34 -8.10
CA PRO A 123 -5.76 5.60 -7.45
C PRO A 123 -5.66 7.01 -6.88
N GLY A 124 -4.87 7.14 -5.83
CA GLY A 124 -4.60 8.39 -5.14
C GLY A 124 -4.76 8.28 -3.63
N VAL A 125 -4.38 9.35 -2.94
CA VAL A 125 -4.53 9.47 -1.48
C VAL A 125 -5.94 9.93 -1.16
N VAL A 126 -6.61 9.21 -0.26
CA VAL A 126 -7.89 9.60 0.32
C VAL A 126 -7.66 9.96 1.78
N VAL A 127 -7.66 11.26 2.07
CA VAL A 127 -7.60 11.80 3.42
C VAL A 127 -8.97 11.70 4.06
N LEU A 128 -9.02 11.13 5.26
CA LEU A 128 -10.21 10.95 6.07
C LEU A 128 -10.17 11.90 7.25
N GLY A 129 -11.34 12.40 7.63
CA GLY A 129 -11.52 13.18 8.85
C GLY A 129 -12.74 12.73 9.64
N CYS A 130 -12.77 13.11 10.91
CA CYS A 130 -13.95 13.11 11.75
C CYS A 130 -14.38 14.56 12.05
N ASN A 131 -15.69 14.80 12.08
CA ASN A 131 -16.25 16.15 12.31
C ASN A 131 -16.42 16.48 13.81
N ILE A 132 -15.97 15.60 14.70
CA ILE A 132 -16.08 15.75 16.16
C ILE A 132 -14.70 15.97 16.79
N HIS A 133 -13.65 15.37 16.23
CA HIS A 133 -12.29 15.46 16.73
C HIS A 133 -11.39 15.91 15.59
N ASP A 134 -10.94 17.15 15.62
CA ASP A 134 -10.21 17.76 14.49
C ASP A 134 -8.87 17.06 14.19
N TRP A 135 -8.25 16.44 15.20
CA TRP A 135 -7.03 15.66 15.04
C TRP A 135 -7.25 14.27 14.43
N MET A 136 -8.49 13.80 14.39
CA MET A 136 -8.81 12.44 13.98
C MET A 136 -8.78 12.36 12.45
N LEU A 137 -7.55 12.25 11.96
CA LEU A 137 -7.19 12.07 10.56
C LEU A 137 -6.81 10.62 10.30
N GLY A 138 -7.08 10.14 9.10
CA GLY A 138 -6.64 8.84 8.62
C GLY A 138 -6.44 8.88 7.11
N PHE A 139 -5.73 7.92 6.56
CA PHE A 139 -5.35 7.94 5.15
C PHE A 139 -5.58 6.58 4.50
N VAL A 140 -6.23 6.58 3.34
CA VAL A 140 -6.26 5.41 2.45
C VAL A 140 -5.41 5.71 1.22
N PHE A 141 -4.31 4.99 1.06
CA PHE A 141 -3.46 5.08 -0.13
C PHE A 141 -3.94 4.06 -1.17
N VAL A 142 -4.59 4.54 -2.23
CA VAL A 142 -5.12 3.68 -3.30
C VAL A 142 -4.10 3.60 -4.43
N THR A 143 -3.69 2.39 -4.81
CA THR A 143 -2.73 2.15 -5.89
C THR A 143 -3.21 1.12 -6.90
N ASP A 144 -2.78 1.28 -8.15
CA ASP A 144 -2.90 0.24 -9.19
C ASP A 144 -1.71 -0.73 -9.17
N SER A 145 -0.68 -0.45 -8.37
CA SER A 145 0.47 -1.33 -8.24
C SER A 145 0.07 -2.70 -7.70
N GLU A 146 0.53 -3.75 -8.37
CA GLU A 146 0.36 -5.13 -7.92
C GLU A 146 1.30 -5.49 -6.76
N TYR A 147 2.33 -4.67 -6.56
CA TYR A 147 3.33 -4.82 -5.53
C TYR A 147 3.26 -3.61 -4.59
N VAL A 148 2.69 -3.85 -3.41
CA VAL A 148 2.53 -2.85 -2.36
C VAL A 148 2.79 -3.51 -1.01
N THR A 149 3.50 -2.80 -0.14
CA THR A 149 3.74 -3.19 1.25
C THR A 149 3.72 -1.95 2.14
N GLN A 150 3.71 -2.14 3.46
CA GLN A 150 3.81 -1.06 4.43
C GLN A 150 4.85 -1.40 5.50
N THR A 151 5.53 -0.38 6.03
CA THR A 151 6.44 -0.58 7.16
C THR A 151 5.69 -0.87 8.45
N ASP A 152 6.25 -1.74 9.28
CA ASP A 152 5.77 -2.02 10.63
C ASP A 152 6.18 -0.92 11.64
N SER A 153 5.89 -1.12 12.93
CA SER A 153 6.24 -0.18 14.00
C SER A 153 7.74 0.06 14.19
N GLU A 154 8.58 -0.85 13.69
CA GLU A 154 10.04 -0.76 13.70
C GLU A 154 10.60 -0.26 12.36
N GLY A 155 9.72 0.19 11.46
CA GLY A 155 10.09 0.71 10.15
C GLY A 155 10.46 -0.38 9.15
N HIS A 156 10.32 -1.66 9.50
CA HIS A 156 10.73 -2.77 8.63
C HIS A 156 9.66 -3.07 7.58
N TRP A 157 10.10 -3.46 6.39
CA TRP A 157 9.22 -3.90 5.31
C TRP A 157 9.80 -5.10 4.57
N THR A 158 8.91 -5.85 3.93
CA THR A 158 9.25 -6.92 2.99
C THR A 158 8.32 -6.86 1.78
N LEU A 159 8.83 -7.23 0.61
CA LEU A 159 8.06 -7.25 -0.64
C LEU A 159 8.63 -8.30 -1.61
N ASP A 160 7.80 -9.25 -2.03
CA ASP A 160 8.17 -10.26 -3.02
C ASP A 160 7.95 -9.75 -4.45
N LEU A 161 9.02 -9.70 -5.23
CA LEU A 161 9.03 -9.23 -6.61
C LEU A 161 9.65 -10.28 -7.55
N PRO A 162 9.09 -10.53 -8.74
CA PRO A 162 9.82 -11.22 -9.80
C PRO A 162 11.13 -10.50 -10.13
N PRO A 163 12.18 -11.20 -10.57
CA PRO A 163 13.42 -10.58 -11.03
C PRO A 163 13.14 -9.55 -12.14
N GLY A 164 13.80 -8.40 -12.09
CA GLY A 164 13.59 -7.31 -13.04
C GLY A 164 13.98 -5.95 -12.48
N ASP A 165 13.87 -4.91 -13.30
CA ASP A 165 14.12 -3.54 -12.86
C ASP A 165 12.82 -2.90 -12.36
N TYR A 166 12.86 -2.28 -11.18
CA TYR A 166 11.69 -1.63 -10.59
C TYR A 166 11.97 -0.18 -10.23
N ARG A 167 10.92 0.63 -10.25
CA ARG A 167 10.84 1.91 -9.57
C ARG A 167 10.08 1.69 -8.27
N LEU A 168 10.76 1.84 -7.14
CA LEU A 168 10.11 1.94 -5.84
C LEU A 168 9.63 3.37 -5.61
N SER A 169 8.51 3.48 -4.93
CA SER A 169 7.82 4.71 -4.58
C SER A 169 7.40 4.61 -3.12
N LEU A 170 7.85 5.56 -2.29
CA LEU A 170 7.58 5.61 -0.85
C LEU A 170 6.65 6.75 -0.52
N TRP A 171 5.54 6.50 0.18
CA TRP A 171 4.60 7.54 0.58
C TRP A 171 4.26 7.46 2.06
N HIS A 172 4.19 8.62 2.72
CA HIS A 172 3.73 8.76 4.11
C HIS A 172 3.04 10.13 4.26
N PRO A 173 1.96 10.27 5.04
CA PRO A 173 1.24 11.54 5.20
C PRO A 173 2.11 12.68 5.74
N ASP A 174 3.10 12.34 6.58
CA ASP A 174 3.98 13.34 7.20
C ASP A 174 5.19 13.70 6.34
N ALA A 175 5.39 13.07 5.18
CA ALA A 175 6.57 13.31 4.34
C ALA A 175 6.58 14.75 3.79
N VAL A 176 7.75 15.39 3.81
CA VAL A 176 7.99 16.73 3.22
C VAL A 176 7.68 16.68 1.72
N ASP A 177 7.02 17.72 1.20
CA ASP A 177 6.59 17.87 -0.21
C ASP A 177 5.66 16.77 -0.74
N GLY A 178 5.01 15.99 0.15
CA GLY A 178 4.21 14.82 -0.24
C GLY A 178 5.03 13.77 -0.99
N ALA A 179 6.36 13.79 -0.78
CA ALA A 179 7.32 13.13 -1.64
C ALA A 179 7.05 11.63 -1.70
N VAL A 180 6.80 11.17 -2.93
CA VAL A 180 7.06 9.80 -3.30
C VAL A 180 8.57 9.65 -3.36
N GLY A 181 9.20 9.09 -2.32
CA GLY A 181 10.61 8.75 -2.36
C GLY A 181 10.83 7.74 -3.48
N MET A 182 11.46 8.16 -4.59
CA MET A 182 11.65 7.29 -5.75
C MET A 182 13.05 6.68 -5.74
N ALA A 183 13.14 5.35 -5.71
CA ALA A 183 14.39 4.62 -5.87
C ALA A 183 14.29 3.66 -7.06
N ASN A 184 15.30 3.68 -7.92
CA ASN A 184 15.41 2.75 -9.03
C ASN A 184 16.24 1.56 -8.57
N LEU A 185 15.63 0.38 -8.49
CA LEU A 185 16.29 -0.80 -7.95
C LEU A 185 16.29 -1.93 -8.98
N PRO A 186 17.48 -2.43 -9.39
CA PRO A 186 17.57 -3.72 -10.05
C PRO A 186 17.28 -4.81 -9.03
N VAL A 187 16.32 -5.69 -9.32
CA VAL A 187 16.03 -6.89 -8.52
C VAL A 187 16.70 -8.07 -9.23
N PRO A 188 17.87 -8.54 -8.73
CA PRO A 188 18.58 -9.66 -9.32
C PRO A 188 17.77 -10.95 -9.13
N ALA A 189 18.07 -11.98 -9.94
CA ALA A 189 17.40 -13.28 -9.83
C ALA A 189 17.75 -14.07 -8.56
N THR A 190 18.70 -13.59 -7.75
CA THR A 190 19.22 -14.30 -6.59
C THR A 190 19.49 -13.38 -5.40
N SER A 191 19.12 -13.88 -4.22
CA SER A 191 19.33 -13.35 -2.86
C SER A 191 18.45 -12.16 -2.43
N PRO A 192 18.01 -12.14 -1.15
CA PRO A 192 17.30 -11.01 -0.59
C PRO A 192 18.19 -9.77 -0.57
N LEU A 193 17.58 -8.62 -0.87
CA LEU A 193 18.23 -7.32 -0.84
C LEU A 193 17.70 -6.52 0.35
N HIS A 194 18.61 -5.92 1.12
CA HIS A 194 18.28 -5.04 2.24
C HIS A 194 18.52 -3.58 1.87
N TYR A 195 17.53 -2.71 2.07
CA TYR A 195 17.63 -1.26 1.81
C TYR A 195 17.25 -0.44 3.04
N THR A 196 18.00 0.63 3.31
CA THR A 196 17.62 1.68 4.26
C THR A 196 17.22 2.93 3.48
N LEU A 197 16.05 3.46 3.77
CA LEU A 197 15.51 4.66 3.12
C LEU A 197 15.18 5.70 4.18
N THR A 198 15.63 6.93 3.97
CA THR A 198 15.31 8.04 4.88
C THR A 198 14.25 8.93 4.23
N LEU A 199 13.13 9.14 4.92
CA LEU A 199 12.10 10.10 4.56
C LEU A 199 12.19 11.31 5.49
N LYS A 200 12.22 12.51 4.91
CA LYS A 200 12.06 13.74 5.70
C LYS A 200 10.58 13.90 6.03
N THR A 201 10.26 14.20 7.27
CA THR A 201 8.88 14.44 7.71
C THR A 201 8.69 15.83 8.33
N HIS A 202 7.44 16.30 8.36
CA HIS A 202 6.99 17.46 9.12
C HIS A 202 6.36 17.00 10.45
N ARG A 203 5.53 17.87 11.07
CA ARG A 203 4.78 17.52 12.29
C ARG A 203 3.95 16.25 12.05
N PRO A 204 3.98 15.28 12.99
CA PRO A 204 3.19 14.07 12.87
C PRO A 204 1.69 14.38 12.73
N SER A 205 1.04 13.73 11.76
CA SER A 205 -0.41 13.70 11.67
C SER A 205 -0.98 12.68 12.65
N GLY A 206 -2.18 12.95 13.17
CA GLY A 206 -2.88 12.07 14.10
C GLY A 206 -3.07 12.70 15.47
N LYS A 207 -3.37 11.86 16.47
CA LYS A 207 -3.79 12.33 17.78
C LYS A 207 -2.64 12.98 18.55
N PRO A 208 -2.80 14.24 19.00
CA PRO A 208 -1.77 14.92 19.76
C PRO A 208 -1.68 14.36 21.19
N PRO A 209 -0.62 14.69 21.96
CA PRO A 209 -0.56 14.37 23.40
C PRO A 209 -1.79 14.85 24.17
N TYR A 210 -2.14 14.15 25.27
CA TYR A 210 -3.34 14.44 26.05
C TYR A 210 -3.46 15.91 26.50
N SER A 211 -2.32 16.54 26.82
CA SER A 211 -2.27 17.96 27.21
C SER A 211 -2.80 18.92 26.13
N LEU A 212 -2.65 18.56 24.86
CA LEU A 212 -3.11 19.34 23.71
C LEU A 212 -4.52 18.94 23.27
N GLN A 213 -5.01 17.75 23.64
CA GLN A 213 -6.39 17.33 23.34
C GLN A 213 -7.44 18.08 24.18
N MET A 214 -7.04 18.62 25.34
CA MET A 214 -7.90 19.34 26.28
C MET A 214 -7.88 20.86 26.06
N GLN A 215 -6.98 21.35 25.21
CA GLN A 215 -6.99 22.72 24.71
C GLN A 215 -7.89 22.73 23.47
N GLU A 216 -8.76 23.73 23.31
CA GLU A 216 -9.51 23.90 22.06
C GLU A 216 -8.49 23.98 20.92
N TYR A 217 -8.42 22.91 20.11
CA TYR A 217 -7.54 22.84 18.95
C TYR A 217 -8.13 23.77 17.89
N ASP A 218 -7.46 24.88 17.62
CA ASP A 218 -7.92 25.93 16.70
C ASP A 218 -7.60 25.64 15.22
N GLY A 219 -7.04 24.45 14.93
CA GLY A 219 -6.88 23.96 13.57
C GLY A 219 -5.67 24.47 12.79
N PHE A 220 -4.65 25.04 13.45
CA PHE A 220 -3.44 25.58 12.80
C PHE A 220 -2.12 25.21 13.48
#